data_AF-A0A143Q7Z9-F1
#
_entry.id   AF-A0A143Q7Z9-F1
#
_cell.length_a   1.000
_cell.length_b   1.000
_cell.length_c   1.000
_cell.angle_alpha   90.00
_cell.angle_beta   90.00
_cell.angle_gamma   90.00
#
_symmetry.space_group_name_H-M   'P 1'
#
loop_
_entity.id
_entity.type
_entity.pdbx_description
1 polymer ?
#
loop_
_entity_poly.entity_id
_entity_poly.type
_entity_poly.pdbx_seq_one_letter_code
_entity_poly.pdbx_strand_id
1 'polypeptide(L)'
;MIADRLLRGAFEVIDRRRAPASLRAGVSPAVLGMIASLSTAEVPGRAAGVAVLRTVHVRRGARGHLEVFGSYSRGERRFAVAAQLSRRTPAGSPWIVTSLRLS
;
A
#
# COMPACT_ATOMS: atom_id res chain seq x y z
N MET A 1 12.92 -1.56 2.55
CA MET A 1 12.72 -2.07 1.17
C MET A 1 11.68 -1.22 0.43
N ILE A 2 11.59 -1.28 -0.90
CA ILE A 2 10.63 -0.48 -1.70
C ILE A 2 9.17 -0.72 -1.29
N ALA A 3 8.80 -1.97 -0.97
CA ALA A 3 7.45 -2.32 -0.51
C ALA A 3 7.06 -1.61 0.79
N ASP A 4 7.96 -1.55 1.79
CA ASP A 4 7.71 -0.86 3.07
C ASP A 4 7.40 0.63 2.87
N ARG A 5 8.21 1.33 2.07
CA ARG A 5 8.00 2.76 1.78
C ARG A 5 6.68 3.01 1.05
N LEU A 6 6.33 2.17 0.08
CA LEU A 6 5.08 2.30 -0.67
C LEU A 6 3.86 2.05 0.21
N LEU A 7 3.89 1.01 1.06
CA LEU A 7 2.79 0.73 2.00
C LEU A 7 2.64 1.83 3.05
N ARG A 8 3.75 2.31 3.62
CA ARG A 8 3.73 3.43 4.57
C ARG A 8 3.18 4.70 3.93
N GLY A 9 3.63 5.03 2.73
CA GLY A 9 3.11 6.17 1.98
C GLY A 9 1.62 6.03 1.64
N ALA A 10 1.15 4.83 1.29
CA ALA A 10 -0.27 4.56 1.09
C ALA A 10 -1.09 4.82 2.37
N PHE A 11 -0.62 4.33 3.53
CA PHE A 11 -1.26 4.62 4.81
C PHE A 11 -1.26 6.11 5.16
N GLU A 12 -0.17 6.82 4.91
CA GLU A 12 -0.11 8.27 5.13
C GLU A 12 -1.13 9.03 4.26
N VAL A 13 -1.38 8.60 3.03
CA VAL A 13 -2.43 9.19 2.17
C VAL A 13 -3.82 8.85 2.68
N ILE A 14 -4.07 7.58 3.03
CA ILE A 14 -5.35 7.13 3.61
C ILE A 14 -5.66 7.93 4.89
N ASP A 15 -4.66 8.16 5.72
CA ASP A 15 -4.77 8.92 6.97
C ASP A 15 -4.74 10.44 6.76
N ARG A 16 -4.78 10.91 5.50
CA ARG A 16 -4.79 12.34 5.12
C ARG A 16 -3.57 13.14 5.60
N ARG A 17 -2.44 12.47 5.80
CA ARG A 17 -1.16 13.06 6.23
C ARG A 17 -0.22 13.35 5.06
N ARG A 18 -0.56 12.89 3.86
CA ARG A 18 0.22 13.04 2.63
C ARG A 18 -0.72 13.22 1.44
N ALA A 19 -0.34 14.06 0.48
CA ALA A 19 -1.10 14.24 -0.76
C ALA A 19 -1.00 12.99 -1.65
N PRO A 20 -2.11 12.51 -2.26
CA PRO A 20 -2.09 11.35 -3.16
C PRO A 20 -1.06 11.48 -4.30
N ALA A 21 -0.90 12.69 -4.83
CA ALA A 21 0.04 13.00 -5.92
C ALA A 21 1.48 12.53 -5.63
N SER A 22 1.90 12.51 -4.37
CA SER A 22 3.24 12.07 -3.97
C SER A 22 3.52 10.58 -4.20
N LEU A 23 2.48 9.76 -4.38
CA LEU A 23 2.62 8.33 -4.64
C LEU A 23 2.67 7.98 -6.13
N ARG A 24 2.37 8.91 -7.05
CA ARG A 24 2.18 8.64 -8.49
C ARG A 24 3.29 7.81 -9.15
N ALA A 25 4.53 7.95 -8.70
CA ALA A 25 5.67 7.20 -9.26
C ALA A 25 5.71 5.71 -8.83
N GLY A 26 5.02 5.35 -7.74
CA GLY A 26 5.11 4.03 -7.09
C GLY A 26 3.79 3.25 -7.03
N VAL A 27 2.69 3.78 -7.55
CA VAL A 27 1.38 3.11 -7.62
C VAL A 27 0.80 3.26 -9.02
N SER A 28 0.03 2.27 -9.47
CA SER A 28 -0.75 2.40 -10.70
C SER A 28 -1.84 3.48 -10.53
N PRO A 29 -2.30 4.12 -11.62
CA PRO A 29 -3.38 5.11 -11.54
C PRO A 29 -4.66 4.58 -10.86
N ALA A 30 -5.03 3.32 -11.14
CA ALA A 30 -6.18 2.67 -10.51
C ALA A 30 -6.00 2.51 -8.99
N VAL A 31 -4.83 2.04 -8.54
CA VAL A 31 -4.52 1.92 -7.11
C VAL A 31 -4.42 3.29 -6.45
N LEU A 32 -3.91 4.31 -7.15
CA LEU A 32 -3.85 5.67 -6.63
C LEU A 32 -5.26 6.24 -6.38
N GLY A 33 -6.18 6.06 -7.34
CA GLY A 33 -7.58 6.43 -7.18
C GLY A 33 -8.23 5.72 -6.00
N MET A 34 -8.02 4.39 -5.89
CA MET A 34 -8.49 3.60 -4.74
C MET A 34 -7.94 4.14 -3.40
N ILE A 35 -6.62 4.36 -3.29
CA ILE A 35 -5.99 4.91 -2.07
C ILE A 35 -6.60 6.27 -1.70
N ALA A 36 -6.83 7.14 -2.70
CA ALA A 36 -7.47 8.42 -2.48
C ALA A 36 -8.91 8.27 -1.98
N SER A 37 -9.72 7.36 -2.56
CA SER A 37 -11.08 7.06 -2.09
C SER A 37 -11.11 6.49 -0.67
N LEU A 38 -10.12 5.67 -0.29
CA LEU A 38 -9.99 5.15 1.07
C LEU A 38 -9.68 6.24 2.12
N SER A 39 -9.31 7.45 1.71
CA SER A 39 -9.08 8.57 2.64
C SER A 39 -10.38 9.12 3.24
N THR A 40 -11.49 8.94 2.54
CA THR A 40 -12.84 9.37 2.95
C THR A 40 -13.77 8.20 3.29
N ALA A 41 -13.42 6.96 2.91
CA ALA A 41 -14.16 5.76 3.26
C ALA A 41 -13.79 5.21 4.66
N GLU A 42 -14.66 4.35 5.19
CA GLU A 42 -14.33 3.51 6.34
C GLU A 42 -13.22 2.51 5.99
N VAL A 43 -12.22 2.42 6.88
CA VAL A 43 -11.13 1.43 6.78
C VAL A 43 -10.93 0.76 8.13
N PRO A 44 -10.46 -0.49 8.18
CA PRO A 44 -10.34 -1.23 9.43
C PRO A 44 -9.56 -0.44 10.47
N GLY A 45 -10.21 -0.17 11.61
CA GLY A 45 -9.63 0.51 12.77
C GLY A 45 -9.45 2.02 12.64
N ARG A 46 -10.06 2.71 11.66
CA ARG A 46 -9.89 4.16 11.45
C ARG A 46 -10.09 4.99 12.72
N ALA A 47 -11.15 4.70 13.48
CA ALA A 47 -11.45 5.39 14.74
C ALA A 47 -10.39 5.17 15.83
N ALA A 48 -9.55 4.13 15.73
CA ALA A 48 -8.49 3.81 16.69
C ALA A 48 -7.16 4.53 16.41
N GLY A 49 -7.09 5.37 15.37
CA GLY A 49 -5.93 6.21 15.07
C GLY A 49 -5.23 5.86 13.76
N VAL A 50 -4.00 6.37 13.60
CA VAL A 50 -3.22 6.22 12.36
C VAL A 50 -2.68 4.80 12.17
N ALA A 51 -2.51 4.39 10.91
CA ALA A 51 -1.93 3.10 10.58
C ALA A 51 -0.41 3.11 10.79
N VAL A 52 0.07 2.15 11.59
CA VAL A 52 1.48 1.90 11.83
C VAL A 52 1.84 0.55 11.24
N LEU A 53 2.63 0.55 10.17
CA LEU A 53 3.11 -0.68 9.54
C LEU A 53 4.02 -1.45 10.51
N ARG A 54 3.77 -2.76 10.67
CA ARG A 54 4.45 -3.63 11.65
C ARG A 54 5.31 -4.69 11.00
N THR A 55 4.76 -5.41 10.02
CA THR A 55 5.48 -6.46 9.30
C THR A 55 5.28 -6.29 7.80
N VAL A 56 6.31 -6.63 7.03
CA VAL A 56 6.28 -6.67 5.58
C VAL A 56 7.06 -7.89 5.13
N HIS A 57 6.38 -8.76 4.41
CA HIS A 57 6.96 -9.91 3.74
C HIS A 57 6.77 -9.73 2.24
N VAL A 58 7.79 -10.12 1.49
CA VAL A 58 7.78 -10.03 0.03
C VAL A 58 8.12 -11.41 -0.52
N ARG A 59 7.31 -11.88 -1.47
CA ARG A 59 7.51 -13.13 -2.18
C ARG A 59 7.47 -12.88 -3.68
N ARG A 60 8.25 -13.65 -4.45
CA ARG A 60 8.12 -13.68 -5.90
C ARG A 60 6.85 -14.43 -6.27
N GLY A 61 5.92 -13.74 -6.94
CA GLY A 61 4.71 -14.33 -7.48
C GLY A 61 4.90 -14.83 -8.91
N ALA A 62 3.82 -15.31 -9.52
CA ALA A 62 3.83 -15.71 -10.92
C ALA A 62 4.11 -14.52 -11.85
N ARG A 63 4.63 -14.80 -13.06
CA ARG A 63 4.79 -13.82 -14.15
C ARG A 63 5.63 -12.58 -13.79
N GLY A 64 6.56 -12.73 -12.84
CA GLY A 64 7.50 -11.68 -12.47
C GLY A 64 6.89 -10.58 -11.59
N HIS A 65 5.72 -10.82 -10.99
CA HIS A 65 5.15 -9.93 -9.97
C HIS A 65 5.80 -10.21 -8.60
N LEU A 66 5.72 -9.23 -7.70
CA LEU A 66 6.02 -9.43 -6.28
C LEU A 66 4.72 -9.39 -5.49
N GLU A 67 4.51 -10.40 -4.67
CA GLU A 67 3.45 -10.44 -3.67
C GLU A 67 3.99 -9.84 -2.39
N VAL A 68 3.26 -8.90 -1.81
CA VAL A 68 3.58 -8.26 -0.54
C VAL A 68 2.45 -8.54 0.42
N PHE A 69 2.78 -9.04 1.62
CA PHE A 69 1.81 -9.27 2.68
C PHE A 69 2.41 -8.88 4.02
N GLY A 70 1.58 -8.43 4.94
CA GLY A 70 2.07 -7.88 6.19
C GLY A 70 0.96 -7.51 7.14
N SER A 71 1.34 -6.80 8.19
CA SER A 71 0.42 -6.32 9.19
C SER A 71 0.65 -4.84 9.50
N TYR A 72 -0.41 -4.16 9.86
CA TYR A 72 -0.38 -2.81 10.41
C TYR A 72 -1.22 -2.76 11.68
N SER A 73 -0.97 -1.78 12.55
CA SER A 73 -1.82 -1.53 13.71
C SER A 73 -2.49 -0.17 13.62
N ARG A 74 -3.67 -0.05 14.22
CA ARG A 74 -4.29 1.23 14.58
C ARG A 74 -4.69 1.14 16.05
N GLY A 75 -4.07 1.96 16.91
CA GLY A 75 -4.08 1.73 18.35
C GLY A 75 -3.56 0.32 18.69
N GLU A 76 -4.27 -0.36 19.60
CA GLU A 76 -3.95 -1.72 20.06
C GLU A 76 -4.35 -2.82 19.08
N ARG A 77 -5.12 -2.51 18.03
CA ARG A 77 -5.62 -3.51 17.08
C ARG A 77 -4.64 -3.73 15.94
N ARG A 78 -4.39 -4.99 15.62
CA ARG A 78 -3.59 -5.43 14.46
C ARG A 78 -4.50 -5.87 13.31
N PHE A 79 -4.14 -5.46 12.11
CA PHE A 79 -4.83 -5.69 10.84
C PHE A 79 -3.83 -6.22 9.81
N ALA A 80 -4.34 -6.77 8.71
CA ALA A 80 -3.55 -7.30 7.62
C ALA A 80 -3.58 -6.39 6.39
N VAL A 81 -2.48 -6.41 5.65
CA VAL A 81 -2.35 -5.75 4.35
C VAL A 81 -1.76 -6.72 3.34
N ALA A 82 -2.33 -6.72 2.14
CA ALA A 82 -1.80 -7.43 0.99
C ALA A 82 -1.67 -6.48 -0.19
N ALA A 83 -0.62 -6.63 -0.98
CA ALA A 83 -0.41 -5.85 -2.19
C ALA A 83 0.33 -6.66 -3.24
N GLN A 84 0.15 -6.29 -4.51
CA GLN A 84 0.90 -6.83 -5.62
C GLN A 84 1.71 -5.72 -6.28
N LEU A 85 3.00 -5.96 -6.48
CA LEU A 85 3.89 -5.07 -7.20
C LEU A 85 4.22 -5.66 -8.57
N SER A 86 4.16 -4.84 -9.61
CA SER A 86 4.60 -5.21 -10.96
C SER A 86 5.60 -4.19 -11.48
N ARG A 87 6.38 -4.60 -12.49
CA ARG A 87 7.18 -3.67 -13.28
C ARG A 87 6.52 -3.48 -14.62
N ARG A 88 6.49 -2.23 -15.07
CA ARG A 88 6.15 -1.93 -16.47
C ARG A 88 7.27 -2.42 -17.39
N THR A 89 6.94 -2.73 -18.62
CA THR A 89 7.92 -2.87 -19.70
C THR A 89 8.36 -1.47 -20.15
N PRO A 90 9.64 -1.24 -20.49
CA PRO A 90 10.73 -2.21 -20.62
C PRO A 90 11.45 -2.55 -19.30
N ALA A 91 12.35 -3.52 -19.36
CA ALA A 91 13.25 -3.86 -18.26
C ALA A 91 14.03 -2.62 -17.79
N GLY A 92 13.91 -2.32 -16.49
CA GLY A 92 14.48 -1.13 -15.84
C GLY A 92 13.42 -0.31 -15.12
N SER A 93 12.15 -0.47 -15.49
CA SER A 93 11.04 0.26 -14.88
C SER A 93 10.94 0.02 -13.36
N PRO A 94 10.54 1.06 -12.59
CA PRO A 94 10.32 0.93 -11.16
C PRO A 94 9.19 -0.05 -10.86
N TRP A 95 9.28 -0.69 -9.69
CA TRP A 95 8.15 -1.45 -9.16
C TRP A 95 7.02 -0.50 -8.78
N ILE A 96 5.82 -0.81 -9.22
CA ILE A 96 4.60 -0.08 -8.84
C ILE A 96 3.61 -1.02 -8.18
N VAL A 97 2.88 -0.53 -7.19
CA VAL A 97 1.75 -1.26 -6.62
C VAL A 97 0.60 -1.28 -7.64
N THR A 98 0.10 -2.47 -7.94
CA THR A 98 -0.98 -2.71 -8.90
C THR A 98 -2.25 -3.26 -8.27
N SER A 99 -2.17 -3.76 -7.05
CA SER A 99 -3.33 -4.16 -6.24
C SER A 99 -3.01 -3.93 -4.77
N LEU A 100 -4.02 -3.59 -3.98
CA LEU A 100 -3.91 -3.32 -2.55
C LEU A 100 -5.19 -3.81 -1.85
N ARG A 101 -5.04 -4.45 -0.69
CA ARG A 101 -6.13 -4.86 0.18
C ARG A 101 -5.76 -4.61 1.64
N LEU A 102 -6.70 -4.01 2.37
CA LEU A 102 -6.65 -3.83 3.82
C LEU A 102 -7.76 -4.67 4.46
N SER A 103 -7.47 -5.41 5.52
CA SER A 103 -8.46 -6.25 6.23
C SER A 103 -8.20 -6.27 7.72
#